data_AF-A0A482XAW2-F1
#
_entry.id   AF-A0A482XAW2-F1
#
_cell.length_a   1.000
_cell.length_b   1.000
_cell.length_c   1.000
_cell.angle_alpha   90.00
_cell.angle_beta   90.00
_cell.angle_gamma   90.00
#
_symmetry.space_group_name_H-M   'P 1'
#
loop_
_entity.id
_entity.type
_entity.pdbx_description
1 polymer ?
#
loop_
_entity_poly.entity_id
_entity_poly.type
_entity_poly.pdbx_seq_one_letter_code
_entity_poly.pdbx_strand_id
1 'polypeptide(L)'
;MHTGSIPCQNGGTCLDGIGDYTCLCIDGFGGKHCETDIDECESSPCKNGAECTQYVNSYTCTCPLGFSGINCQTNDEDCTDSSCMNGGKCIDGINNYTCICLPG
;
A
#
# COMPACT_ATOMS: atom_id res chain seq x y z
N MET A 1 27.61 -6.17 -37.26
CA MET A 1 26.81 -6.90 -36.25
C MET A 1 26.24 -5.85 -35.32
N HIS A 2 24.97 -5.48 -35.49
CA HIS A 2 24.34 -4.48 -34.63
C HIS A 2 24.06 -5.20 -33.30
N THR A 3 24.82 -4.88 -32.26
CA THR A 3 24.52 -5.33 -30.90
C THR A 3 23.29 -4.54 -30.48
N GLY A 4 22.09 -5.03 -30.85
CA GLY A 4 20.83 -4.35 -30.56
C GLY A 4 20.58 -4.34 -29.06
N SER A 5 21.09 -3.32 -28.37
CA SER A 5 20.56 -2.99 -27.05
C SER A 5 19.10 -2.64 -27.25
N ILE A 6 18.19 -3.33 -26.58
CA ILE A 6 16.80 -2.92 -26.53
C ILE A 6 16.81 -1.56 -25.82
N PRO A 7 16.51 -0.45 -26.51
CA PRO A 7 16.71 0.90 -25.96
C PRO A 7 15.74 1.22 -24.81
N CYS A 8 14.63 0.48 -24.71
CA CYS A 8 13.63 0.57 -23.66
C CYS A 8 13.56 -0.76 -22.91
N GLN A 9 13.73 -0.72 -21.60
CA GLN A 9 13.70 -1.88 -20.70
C GLN A 9 12.26 -2.14 -20.20
N ASN A 10 12.08 -3.22 -19.43
CA ASN A 10 10.84 -3.52 -18.70
C ASN A 10 9.55 -3.48 -19.56
N GLY A 11 9.65 -3.92 -20.82
CA GLY A 11 8.50 -3.95 -21.73
C GLY A 11 8.11 -2.58 -22.31
N GLY A 12 8.92 -1.54 -22.11
CA GLY A 12 8.71 -0.23 -22.70
C GLY A 12 8.70 -0.25 -24.23
N THR A 13 7.86 0.59 -24.83
CA THR A 13 7.76 0.73 -26.29
C THR A 13 8.72 1.80 -26.79
N CYS A 14 9.61 1.44 -27.71
CA CYS A 14 10.52 2.38 -28.36
C CYS A 14 9.80 3.13 -29.47
N LEU A 15 9.74 4.46 -29.36
CA LEU A 15 9.29 5.34 -30.41
C LEU A 15 10.50 6.00 -31.07
N ASP A 16 10.71 5.70 -32.35
CA ASP A 16 11.77 6.32 -33.15
C ASP A 16 11.39 7.75 -33.52
N GLY A 17 12.33 8.68 -33.34
CA GLY A 17 12.21 10.09 -33.69
C GLY A 17 13.32 10.52 -34.65
N ILE A 18 13.26 11.75 -35.17
CA ILE A 18 14.32 12.25 -36.06
C ILE A 18 15.56 12.56 -35.20
N GLY A 19 16.52 11.63 -35.18
CA GLY A 19 17.81 11.80 -34.51
C GLY A 19 17.85 11.45 -33.02
N ASP A 20 16.72 11.02 -32.44
CA ASP A 20 16.62 10.52 -31.07
C ASP A 20 15.46 9.52 -30.97
N TYR A 21 15.33 8.84 -29.83
CA TYR A 21 14.19 7.96 -29.53
C TYR A 21 13.60 8.31 -28.16
N THR A 22 12.33 7.97 -27.99
CA THR A 22 11.62 8.09 -26.71
C THR A 22 11.08 6.74 -26.30
N CYS A 23 11.28 6.37 -25.03
CA CYS A 23 10.66 5.18 -24.46
C CYS A 23 9.32 5.53 -23.83
N LEU A 24 8.25 4.86 -24.25
CA LEU A 24 6.98 4.84 -23.53
C LEU A 24 7.03 3.69 -22.52
N CYS A 25 7.13 4.04 -21.25
CA CYS A 25 7.14 3.06 -20.17
C CYS A 25 5.74 2.54 -19.90
N ILE A 26 5.65 1.26 -19.55
CA ILE A 26 4.43 0.72 -18.96
C ILE A 26 4.28 1.28 -17.53
N ASP A 27 3.05 1.26 -17.01
CA ASP A 27 2.78 1.70 -15.64
C ASP A 27 3.66 0.94 -14.63
N GLY A 28 4.15 1.64 -13.61
CA GLY A 28 5.11 1.11 -12.62
C GLY A 28 6.58 1.30 -12.97
N PHE A 29 6.93 1.72 -14.19
CA PHE A 29 8.33 2.01 -14.56
C PHE A 29 8.55 3.46 -15.01
N GLY A 30 9.75 3.97 -14.73
CA GLY A 30 10.21 5.29 -15.11
C GLY A 30 11.67 5.30 -15.57
N GLY A 31 12.22 6.50 -15.79
CA GLY A 31 13.56 6.68 -16.34
C GLY A 31 13.55 6.86 -17.86
N LYS A 32 14.70 7.23 -18.44
CA LYS A 32 14.80 7.53 -19.88
C LYS A 32 14.59 6.27 -20.73
N HIS A 33 14.95 5.12 -20.18
CA HIS A 33 14.93 3.81 -20.80
C HIS A 33 13.95 2.87 -20.07
N CYS A 34 13.03 3.38 -19.26
CA CYS A 34 12.12 2.58 -18.42
C CYS A 34 12.87 1.62 -17.48
N GLU A 35 14.08 2.00 -17.07
CA GLU A 35 15.01 1.19 -16.28
C GLU A 35 14.72 1.21 -14.78
N THR A 36 13.92 2.18 -14.32
CA THR A 36 13.64 2.40 -12.91
C THR A 36 12.27 1.84 -12.56
N ASP A 37 12.22 0.88 -11.62
CA ASP A 37 10.98 0.50 -10.95
C ASP A 37 10.54 1.66 -10.05
N ILE A 38 9.29 2.08 -10.16
CA ILE A 38 8.74 3.18 -9.35
C ILE A 38 8.41 2.61 -7.98
N ASP A 39 8.91 3.21 -6.90
CA ASP A 39 8.59 2.77 -5.55
C ASP A 39 7.22 3.32 -5.10
N GLU A 40 6.17 2.51 -5.17
CA GLU A 40 4.84 2.91 -4.74
C GLU A 40 4.73 3.15 -3.22
N CYS A 41 5.69 2.65 -2.43
CA CYS A 41 5.76 2.88 -0.99
C CYS A 41 6.37 4.25 -0.63
N GLU A 42 7.02 4.97 -1.56
CA GLU A 42 7.68 6.26 -1.29
C GLU A 42 6.72 7.30 -0.67
N SER A 43 5.45 7.27 -1.09
CA SER A 43 4.40 8.17 -0.57
C SER A 43 3.90 7.81 0.84
N SER A 44 4.39 6.73 1.45
CA SER A 44 3.93 6.19 2.74
C SER A 44 2.41 5.97 2.79
N PRO A 45 1.84 5.14 1.89
CA PRO A 45 0.40 4.93 1.80
C PRO A 45 -0.16 4.21 3.03
N CYS A 46 0.57 3.22 3.56
CA CYS A 46 0.18 2.41 4.71
C CYS A 46 0.11 3.23 6.01
N LYS A 47 -0.90 2.98 6.84
CA LYS A 47 -1.20 3.71 8.08
C LYS A 47 -1.00 2.83 9.31
N ASN A 48 -1.09 3.46 10.48
CA ASN A 48 -1.10 2.79 11.78
C ASN A 48 0.09 1.86 12.04
N GLY A 49 1.27 2.19 11.48
CA GLY A 49 2.49 1.40 11.66
C GLY A 49 2.58 0.15 10.77
N ALA A 50 1.73 0.04 9.75
CA ALA A 50 1.78 -1.05 8.78
C ALA A 50 3.05 -1.03 7.93
N GLU A 51 3.54 -2.22 7.59
CA GLU A 51 4.68 -2.41 6.71
C GLU A 51 4.22 -2.35 5.24
N CYS A 52 4.90 -1.53 4.43
CA CYS A 52 4.61 -1.39 3.00
C CYS A 52 5.54 -2.30 2.19
N THR A 53 4.96 -3.07 1.27
CA THR A 53 5.70 -3.86 0.28
C THR A 53 5.32 -3.38 -1.11
N GLN A 54 6.29 -2.88 -1.87
CA GLN A 54 6.10 -2.40 -3.25
C GLN A 54 6.14 -3.55 -4.26
N TYR A 55 5.43 -3.38 -5.36
CA TYR A 55 5.40 -4.25 -6.52
C TYR A 55 5.20 -3.39 -7.76
N VAL A 56 5.55 -3.89 -8.94
CA VAL A 56 5.33 -3.14 -10.18
C VAL A 56 3.89 -2.61 -10.29
N ASN A 57 3.74 -1.29 -10.32
CA ASN A 57 2.48 -0.55 -10.41
C ASN A 57 1.49 -0.82 -9.26
N SER A 58 1.96 -1.30 -8.10
CA SER A 58 1.09 -1.62 -6.98
C SER A 58 1.85 -1.74 -5.64
N TYR A 59 1.13 -1.83 -4.54
CA TYR A 59 1.72 -2.09 -3.24
C TYR A 59 0.74 -2.88 -2.38
N THR A 60 1.26 -3.49 -1.32
CA THR A 60 0.45 -4.08 -0.26
C THR A 60 0.90 -3.57 1.09
N CYS A 61 -0.06 -3.30 1.97
CA CYS A 61 0.19 -2.99 3.37
C CYS A 61 -0.05 -4.23 4.23
N THR A 62 0.95 -4.64 5.01
CA THR A 62 0.79 -5.66 6.03
C THR A 62 0.33 -4.99 7.31
N CYS A 63 -0.95 -5.18 7.65
CA CYS A 63 -1.57 -4.52 8.79
C CYS A 63 -1.12 -5.14 10.12
N PRO A 64 -0.81 -4.32 11.14
CA PRO A 64 -0.70 -4.79 12.51
C PRO A 64 -2.04 -5.34 13.01
N LEU A 65 -2.00 -6.12 14.08
CA LEU A 65 -3.22 -6.64 14.72
C LEU A 65 -4.15 -5.51 15.15
N GLY A 66 -5.45 -5.69 14.90
CA GLY A 66 -6.50 -4.71 15.18
C GLY A 66 -6.70 -3.65 14.08
N PHE A 67 -5.98 -3.74 12.96
CA PHE A 67 -6.18 -2.84 11.82
C PHE A 67 -6.51 -3.59 10.53
N SER A 68 -7.35 -2.96 9.71
CA SER A 68 -7.75 -3.47 8.40
C SER A 68 -7.90 -2.38 7.33
N GLY A 69 -8.20 -2.83 6.11
CA GLY A 69 -8.31 -2.00 4.91
C GLY A 69 -7.03 -1.99 4.07
N ILE A 70 -7.14 -1.49 2.83
CA ILE A 70 -6.04 -1.51 1.85
C ILE A 70 -4.78 -0.80 2.41
N ASN A 71 -4.98 0.29 3.15
CA ASN A 71 -3.90 1.06 3.76
C ASN A 71 -3.82 0.86 5.27
N CYS A 72 -4.46 -0.18 5.81
CA CYS A 72 -4.55 -0.42 7.26
C CYS A 72 -5.12 0.77 8.03
N GLN A 73 -5.99 1.56 7.40
CA GLN A 73 -6.51 2.81 7.95
C GLN A 73 -7.67 2.61 8.94
N THR A 74 -8.28 1.43 8.96
CA THR A 74 -9.45 1.12 9.79
C THR A 74 -8.99 0.43 11.06
N ASN A 75 -9.40 0.92 12.23
CA ASN A 75 -9.33 0.16 13.48
C ASN A 75 -10.49 -0.83 13.51
N ASP A 76 -10.20 -2.10 13.77
CA ASP A 76 -11.20 -3.17 13.80
C ASP A 76 -12.06 -3.05 15.06
N GLU A 77 -13.37 -3.27 14.92
CA GLU A 77 -14.30 -3.19 16.06
C GLU A 77 -14.09 -4.37 17.00
N ASP A 78 -13.55 -4.09 18.19
CA ASP A 78 -13.31 -5.08 19.23
C ASP A 78 -14.53 -5.26 20.17
N CYS A 79 -15.48 -4.33 20.12
CA CYS A 79 -16.72 -4.44 20.88
C CYS A 79 -17.75 -5.31 20.18
N THR A 80 -18.40 -6.15 20.98
CA THR A 80 -19.58 -6.93 20.62
C THR A 80 -20.73 -6.57 21.56
N ASP A 81 -21.96 -6.95 21.18
CA ASP A 81 -23.17 -6.72 21.97
C ASP A 81 -23.06 -7.25 23.42
N SER A 82 -22.19 -8.23 23.68
CA SER A 82 -21.98 -8.86 24.99
C SER A 82 -20.60 -8.62 25.61
N SER A 83 -19.80 -7.72 25.04
CA SER A 83 -18.43 -7.45 25.53
C SER A 83 -18.38 -6.92 26.96
N CYS A 84 -19.42 -6.17 27.37
CA CYS A 84 -19.51 -5.62 28.72
C CYS A 84 -20.78 -6.12 29.44
N MET A 85 -20.58 -6.67 30.64
CA MET A 85 -21.68 -7.17 31.47
C MET A 85 -22.40 -6.03 32.20
N ASN A 86 -23.60 -6.33 32.72
CA ASN A 86 -24.41 -5.42 33.57
C ASN A 86 -24.73 -4.06 32.91
N GLY A 87 -24.83 -4.02 31.57
CA GLY A 87 -25.10 -2.79 30.83
C GLY A 87 -23.92 -1.81 30.80
N GLY A 88 -22.70 -2.26 31.11
CA GLY A 88 -21.49 -1.44 30.96
C GLY A 88 -21.29 -0.96 29.52
N LYS A 89 -20.71 0.23 29.36
CA LYS A 89 -20.39 0.79 28.04
C LYS A 89 -19.08 0.20 27.53
N CYS A 90 -19.10 -0.44 26.37
CA CYS A 90 -17.88 -0.87 25.68
C CYS A 90 -17.22 0.30 24.97
N ILE A 91 -15.90 0.38 25.08
CA ILE A 91 -15.04 1.33 24.37
C ILE A 91 -14.06 0.52 23.54
N ASP A 92 -14.16 0.68 22.23
CA ASP A 92 -13.25 0.11 21.25
C ASP A 92 -11.80 0.56 21.50
N GLY A 93 -10.85 -0.35 21.29
CA GLY A 93 -9.42 -0.14 21.46
C GLY A 93 -8.66 -0.71 20.26
N ILE A 94 -7.36 -0.92 20.39
CA ILE A 94 -6.56 -1.54 19.31
C ILE A 94 -6.34 -2.99 19.69
N ASN A 95 -7.03 -3.91 18.99
CA ASN A 95 -7.00 -5.35 19.27
C ASN A 95 -7.32 -5.64 20.75
N ASN A 96 -8.18 -4.80 21.34
CA ASN A 96 -8.68 -4.87 22.70
C ASN A 96 -9.91 -3.98 22.85
N TYR A 97 -10.68 -4.19 23.91
CA TYR A 97 -11.73 -3.27 24.32
C TYR A 97 -11.66 -3.00 25.83
N THR A 98 -12.25 -1.88 26.26
CA THR A 98 -12.39 -1.51 27.67
C THR A 98 -13.85 -1.33 28.05
N CYS A 99 -14.25 -1.89 29.19
CA CYS A 99 -15.60 -1.69 29.73
C CYS A 99 -15.63 -0.61 30.80
N ILE A 100 -16.51 0.37 30.63
CA ILE A 100 -16.82 1.37 31.64
C ILE A 100 -18.12 0.97 32.34
N CYS A 101 -18.02 0.70 33.65
CA CYS A 101 -19.18 0.37 34.48
C CYS A 101 -20.07 1.60 34.70
N LEU A 102 -21.38 1.38 34.78
CA LEU A 102 -22.32 2.40 35.23
C LEU A 102 -22.15 2.62 36.75
N PRO A 103 -22.39 3.84 37.26
CA PRO A 103 -22.50 4.09 38.70
C PRO A 103 -23.56 3.18 39.33
N GLY A 104 -23.24 2.60 40.49
CA GLY A 104 -24.13 1.73 41.27
C GLY A 104 -25.04 2.49 42.23
#